data_AF-A0A921DVL5-F1
#
_entry.id   AF-A0A921DVL5-F1
#
_cell.length_a   1.000
_cell.length_b   1.000
_cell.length_c   1.000
_cell.angle_alpha   90.00
_cell.angle_beta   90.00
_cell.angle_gamma   90.00
#
_symmetry.space_group_name_H-M   'P 1'
#
loop_
_entity.id
_entity.type
_entity.pdbx_description
1 polymer ?
#
loop_
_entity_poly.entity_id
_entity_poly.type
_entity_poly.pdbx_seq_one_letter_code
_entity_poly.pdbx_strand_id
1 'polypeptide(L)'
;MKITDVRLRRTESEDSRMKALVSITFDDAFVVHDIRVIEGNNGLFVAMPSKRTPDGEFRDIAHPINSSMRQQIQEMIMEVYNRDEENTNITFVEEDSFQIA
;
A
#
# COMPACT_ATOMS: atom_id res chain seq x y z
N MET A 1 13.26 4.23 6.08
CA MET A 1 11.84 4.55 6.23
C MET A 1 11.10 3.23 6.40
N LYS A 2 10.52 3.00 7.57
CA LYS A 2 9.74 1.82 7.90
C LYS A 2 8.27 2.08 7.60
N ILE A 3 7.55 1.05 7.17
CA ILE A 3 6.08 1.09 7.09
C ILE A 3 5.57 0.65 8.46
N THR A 4 4.79 1.51 9.13
CA THR A 4 4.31 1.26 10.49
C THR A 4 2.81 0.94 10.56
N ASP A 5 2.03 1.40 9.58
CA ASP A 5 0.60 1.10 9.46
C ASP A 5 0.19 0.96 8.00
N VAL A 6 -0.71 0.01 7.72
CA VAL A 6 -1.31 -0.18 6.39
C VAL A 6 -2.81 -0.34 6.56
N ARG A 7 -3.56 0.59 5.98
CA ARG A 7 -5.03 0.59 6.02
C ARG A 7 -5.59 0.33 4.63
N LEU A 8 -6.48 -0.64 4.52
CA LEU A 8 -7.04 -1.08 3.27
C LEU A 8 -8.56 -0.98 3.28
N ARG A 9 -9.13 -0.53 2.17
CA ARG A 9 -10.57 -0.54 1.90
C ARG A 9 -10.82 -1.23 0.57
N ARG A 10 -11.42 -2.41 0.59
CA ARG A 10 -11.80 -3.13 -0.64
C ARG A 10 -12.89 -2.36 -1.40
N THR A 11 -12.87 -2.49 -2.72
CA THR A 11 -13.91 -1.98 -3.60
C THR A 11 -14.96 -3.08 -3.81
N GLU A 12 -16.24 -2.75 -3.66
CA GLU A 12 -17.36 -3.70 -3.82
C GLU A 12 -17.70 -4.00 -5.30
N SER A 13 -17.08 -3.30 -6.25
CA SER A 13 -17.36 -3.48 -7.67
C SER A 13 -16.52 -4.60 -8.28
N GLU A 14 -17.14 -5.76 -8.52
CA GLU A 14 -16.49 -6.95 -9.10
C GLU A 14 -15.87 -6.67 -10.49
N ASP A 15 -16.56 -5.89 -11.33
CA ASP A 15 -16.12 -5.52 -12.68
C ASP A 15 -15.00 -4.45 -12.72
N SER A 16 -14.61 -3.92 -11.57
CA SER A 16 -13.53 -2.94 -11.50
C SER A 16 -12.16 -3.63 -11.49
N ARG A 17 -11.24 -3.10 -12.30
CA ARG A 17 -9.81 -3.43 -12.19
C ARG A 17 -9.24 -2.99 -10.84
N MET A 18 -9.79 -1.96 -10.20
CA MET A 18 -9.33 -1.48 -8.90
C MET A 18 -10.03 -2.27 -7.79
N LYS A 19 -9.28 -3.10 -7.07
CA LYS A 19 -9.79 -3.99 -6.03
C LYS A 19 -9.76 -3.41 -4.63
N ALA A 20 -8.84 -2.50 -4.35
CA ALA A 20 -8.80 -1.81 -3.06
C ALA A 20 -8.13 -0.44 -3.15
N LEU A 21 -8.49 0.41 -2.20
CA LEU A 21 -7.82 1.67 -1.88
C LEU A 21 -7.03 1.50 -0.58
N VAL A 22 -5.82 2.02 -0.55
CA VAL A 22 -4.83 1.77 0.51
C VAL A 22 -4.22 3.09 0.98
N SER A 23 -3.97 3.18 2.28
CA SER A 23 -3.14 4.21 2.90
C SER A 23 -1.99 3.56 3.66
N ILE A 24 -0.78 4.09 3.53
CA ILE A 24 0.40 3.64 4.26
C ILE A 24 0.89 4.76 5.17
N THR A 25 1.22 4.43 6.42
CA THR A 25 1.97 5.29 7.33
C THR A 25 3.42 4.83 7.39
N PHE A 26 4.32 5.79 7.28
CA PHE A 26 5.76 5.63 7.39
C PHE A 26 6.28 6.26 8.67
N ASP A 27 7.12 5.51 9.38
CA ASP A 27 7.80 5.93 10.61
C ASP A 27 6.87 6.64 11.62
N ASP A 28 5.59 6.22 11.71
CA ASP A 28 4.53 6.83 12.53
C ASP A 28 4.32 8.34 12.36
N ALA A 29 4.83 8.90 11.27
CA ALA A 29 4.95 10.35 11.09
C ALA A 29 4.43 10.84 9.75
N PHE A 30 4.39 9.99 8.71
CA PHE A 30 4.04 10.41 7.37
C PHE A 30 3.09 9.44 6.68
N VAL A 31 1.93 9.91 6.24
CA VAL A 31 0.94 9.07 5.56
C VAL A 31 0.86 9.38 4.06
N VAL A 32 0.76 8.32 3.26
CA VAL A 32 0.46 8.40 1.83
C VAL A 32 -0.88 7.72 1.58
N HIS A 33 -1.84 8.50 1.10
CA HIS A 33 -3.17 8.05 0.72
C HIS A 33 -3.26 7.74 -0.77
N ASP A 34 -4.38 7.13 -1.18
CA ASP A 34 -4.74 6.86 -2.59
C ASP A 34 -3.79 5.89 -3.33
N ILE A 35 -3.15 5.00 -2.59
CA ILE A 35 -2.49 3.83 -3.16
C ILE A 35 -3.58 2.82 -3.57
N ARG A 36 -3.41 2.10 -4.67
CA ARG A 36 -4.44 1.20 -5.21
C ARG A 36 -3.90 -0.20 -5.40
N VAL A 37 -4.72 -1.20 -5.06
CA VAL A 37 -4.52 -2.59 -5.53
C VAL A 37 -5.32 -2.76 -6.81
N ILE A 38 -4.64 -3.15 -7.89
CA ILE A 38 -5.22 -3.25 -9.23
C ILE A 38 -5.01 -4.67 -9.77
N GLU A 39 -6.06 -5.24 -10.36
CA GLU A 39 -6.01 -6.46 -11.15
C GLU A 39 -5.62 -6.11 -12.60
N GLY A 40 -4.39 -6.47 -12.97
CA GLY A 40 -3.88 -6.39 -14.33
C GLY A 40 -3.90 -7.75 -15.02
N ASN A 41 -3.46 -7.77 -16.28
CA ASN A 41 -3.42 -9.00 -17.08
C ASN A 41 -2.48 -10.08 -16.49
N ASN A 42 -1.48 -9.68 -15.70
CA ASN A 42 -0.48 -10.55 -15.08
C ASN A 42 -0.73 -10.73 -13.58
N GLY A 43 -1.95 -10.49 -13.11
CA GLY A 43 -2.34 -10.57 -11.71
C GLY A 43 -2.39 -9.23 -10.99
N LEU A 44 -2.48 -9.30 -9.66
CA LEU A 44 -2.63 -8.14 -8.79
C LEU A 44 -1.30 -7.38 -8.65
N PHE A 45 -1.37 -6.05 -8.67
CA PHE A 45 -0.23 -5.17 -8.43
C PHE A 45 -0.64 -3.90 -7.69
N VAL A 46 0.34 -3.25 -7.07
CA VAL A 46 0.14 -1.98 -6.36
C VAL A 46 0.46 -0.81 -7.29
N ALA A 47 -0.50 0.10 -7.45
CA ALA A 47 -0.35 1.35 -8.16
C ALA A 47 -0.26 2.52 -7.18
N MET A 48 0.76 3.36 -7.36
CA MET A 48 0.96 4.55 -6.56
C MET A 48 -0.14 5.62 -6.80
N PRO A 49 -0.26 6.62 -5.91
CA PRO A 49 -1.18 7.73 -6.10
C PRO A 49 -0.72 8.53 -7.30
N SER A 50 -1.61 8.77 -8.25
CA SER A 50 -1.26 9.46 -9.49
C SER A 50 -2.23 10.59 -9.81
N LYS A 51 -1.71 11.66 -10.41
CA LYS A 51 -2.48 12.82 -10.84
C LYS A 51 -2.32 13.03 -12.35
N ARG A 52 -3.42 13.39 -12.99
CA ARG A 52 -3.43 13.78 -14.40
C ARG A 52 -2.77 15.15 -14.55
N THR A 53 -1.76 15.26 -15.42
CA THR A 53 -1.11 16.52 -15.79
C THR A 53 -1.97 17.28 -16.80
N PRO A 54 -1.73 18.60 -17.01
CA PRO A 54 -2.41 19.38 -18.05
C PRO A 54 -2.26 18.78 -19.46
N ASP A 55 -1.11 18.14 -19.72
CA ASP A 55 -0.81 17.47 -20.99
C ASP A 55 -1.56 16.12 -21.16
N GLY A 56 -2.33 15.71 -20.14
CA GLY A 56 -3.18 14.53 -20.19
C GLY A 56 -2.52 13.24 -19.69
N GLU A 57 -1.21 13.25 -19.42
CA GLU A 57 -0.47 12.12 -18.84
C GLU A 57 -0.80 11.92 -17.36
N PHE A 58 -0.61 10.71 -16.85
CA PHE A 58 -0.65 10.44 -15.40
C PHE A 58 0.76 10.36 -14.86
N ARG A 59 1.02 11.06 -13.76
CA ARG A 59 2.28 10.96 -13.02
C ARG A 59 2.02 10.63 -11.58
N ASP A 60 2.88 9.78 -11.03
CA ASP A 60 2.84 9.43 -9.62
C ASP A 60 3.18 10.66 -8.78
N ILE A 61 2.31 10.96 -7.81
CA ILE A 61 2.49 12.03 -6.83
C ILE A 61 3.52 11.61 -5.78
N ALA A 62 3.47 10.34 -5.39
CA ALA A 62 4.41 9.71 -4.46
C ALA A 62 4.89 8.39 -5.07
N HIS A 63 6.19 8.16 -5.08
CA HIS A 63 6.75 6.89 -5.55
C HIS A 63 8.05 6.55 -4.83
N PRO A 64 8.32 5.25 -4.56
CA PRO A 64 9.61 4.82 -4.06
C PRO A 64 10.69 5.03 -5.11
N ILE A 65 11.83 5.60 -4.69
CA ILE A 65 12.98 5.87 -5.58
C ILE A 65 13.71 4.57 -5.94
N ASN A 66 13.87 3.66 -4.96
CA ASN A 66 14.63 2.43 -5.13
C ASN A 66 13.72 1.19 -5.17
N SER A 67 14.25 0.09 -5.73
CA SER A 67 13.54 -1.18 -5.89
C SER A 67 13.21 -1.84 -4.54
N SER A 68 14.09 -1.73 -3.56
CA SER A 68 13.89 -2.32 -2.23
C SER A 68 12.64 -1.75 -1.53
N MET A 69 12.50 -0.42 -1.52
CA MET A 69 11.31 0.24 -0.95
C MET A 69 10.04 -0.10 -1.74
N ARG A 70 10.14 -0.21 -3.08
CA ARG A 70 9.02 -0.64 -3.93
C ARG A 70 8.55 -2.05 -3.56
N GLN A 71 9.49 -2.97 -3.38
CA GLN A 71 9.20 -4.34 -3.02
C GLN A 71 8.57 -4.42 -1.63
N GLN A 72 9.13 -3.72 -0.63
CA GLN A 72 8.55 -3.65 0.71
C GLN A 72 7.12 -3.12 0.71
N ILE A 73 6.83 -2.02 0.00
CA ILE A 73 5.47 -1.48 -0.11
C ILE A 73 4.53 -2.51 -0.73
N GLN A 74 4.97 -3.17 -1.81
CA GLN A 74 4.14 -4.14 -2.50
C GLN A 74 3.84 -5.37 -1.63
N GLU A 75 4.86 -5.93 -0.98
CA GLU A 75 4.72 -7.10 -0.12
C GLU A 75 3.76 -6.82 1.05
N MET A 76 3.97 -5.71 1.76
CA MET A 76 3.15 -5.33 2.93
C MET A 76 1.67 -5.09 2.55
N ILE A 77 1.42 -4.40 1.42
CA ILE A 77 0.04 -4.19 0.97
C ILE A 77 -0.62 -5.51 0.57
N MET A 78 0.08 -6.35 -0.19
CA MET A 78 -0.48 -7.61 -0.67
C MET A 78 -0.72 -8.59 0.48
N GLU A 79 0.13 -8.58 1.51
CA GLU A 79 -0.06 -9.34 2.74
C GLU A 79 -1.36 -8.93 3.46
N VAL A 80 -1.59 -7.63 3.66
CA VAL A 80 -2.83 -7.12 4.25
C VAL A 80 -4.03 -7.42 3.37
N TYR A 81 -3.94 -7.17 2.06
CA TYR A 81 -5.01 -7.43 1.11
C TYR A 81 -5.45 -8.90 1.10
N ASN A 82 -4.50 -9.83 1.14
CA ASN A 82 -4.80 -11.27 1.15
C ASN A 82 -5.35 -11.76 2.49
N ARG A 83 -5.05 -11.07 3.60
CA ARG A 83 -5.60 -11.37 4.94
C ARG A 83 -7.00 -10.79 5.15
N ASP A 84 -7.27 -9.61 4.59
CA ASP A 84 -8.54 -8.87 4.70
C ASP A 84 -9.73 -9.52 3.96
N GLU A 85 -9.70 -10.83 3.68
CA GLU A 85 -10.96 -11.58 3.55
C GLU A 85 -11.76 -11.57 4.88
N GLU A 86 -11.09 -11.26 6.02
CA GLU A 86 -11.70 -11.04 7.34
C GLU A 86 -11.32 -9.65 7.92
N ASN A 87 -11.98 -8.57 7.46
CA ASN A 87 -11.94 -7.18 7.98
C ASN A 87 -11.05 -6.89 9.22
N THR A 88 -9.75 -6.55 9.05
CA THR A 88 -8.89 -6.17 10.19
C THR A 88 -7.88 -5.07 9.84
N ASN A 89 -7.90 -3.94 10.56
CA ASN A 89 -6.80 -2.95 10.51
C ASN A 89 -5.56 -3.52 11.22
N ILE A 90 -4.38 -3.48 10.60
CA ILE A 90 -3.14 -4.02 11.17
C ILE A 90 -2.16 -2.91 11.51
N THR A 91 -1.90 -2.73 12.81
CA THR A 91 -0.80 -1.91 13.33
C THR A 91 0.40 -2.81 13.60
N PHE A 92 1.55 -2.52 12.99
CA PHE A 92 2.77 -3.27 13.23
C PHE A 92 3.44 -2.74 14.49
N VAL A 93 3.39 -3.49 15.58
CA VAL A 93 4.05 -3.15 16.85
C VAL A 93 5.47 -3.72 16.83
N GLU A 94 6.48 -2.92 17.16
CA GLU A 94 7.86 -3.42 17.29
C GLU A 94 7.92 -4.43 18.44
N GLU A 95 8.46 -5.64 18.20
CA GLU A 95 9.01 -6.46 19.27
C GLU A 95 10.25 -5.74 19.79
N ASP A 96 10.06 -4.89 20.80
CA ASP A 96 11.16 -4.31 21.55
C ASP A 96 12.08 -5.45 21.99
N SER A 97 13.30 -5.41 21.48
CA SER A 97 14.39 -6.31 21.84
C SER A 97 14.57 -6.31 23.37
N PHE A 98 14.06 -7.34 24.03
CA PHE A 98 14.57 -7.79 25.32
C PHE A 98 16.02 -8.23 25.12
N GLN A 99 16.96 -7.28 25.12
CA GLN A 99 18.32 -7.57 25.52
C GLN A 99 18.36 -7.53 27.05
N ILE A 100 18.13 -8.69 27.64
CA ILE A 100 18.62 -9.00 28.98
C ILE A 100 20.15 -9.11 28.85
N ALA A 101 20.86 -8.12 29.36
CA ALA A 101 22.21 -8.25 29.92
C ALA A 101 22.52 -7.06 30.82
#